data_AF-A0AAU9PUM6-F1
#
_entry.id   AF-A0AAU9PUM6-F1
#
_cell.length_a   1.000
_cell.length_b   1.000
_cell.length_c   1.000
_cell.angle_alpha   90.00
_cell.angle_beta   90.00
_cell.angle_gamma   90.00
#
_symmetry.space_group_name_H-M   'P 1'
#
loop_
_entity.id
_entity.type
_entity.pdbx_description
1 polymer ?
#
loop_
_entity_poly.entity_id
_entity_poly.type
_entity_poly.pdbx_seq_one_letter_code
_entity_poly.pdbx_strand_id
1 'polypeptide(L)'
;MHSPWVLPLLEKLGALQWRKIVHGNQGWRLVTANWLHVGLIHLVANMLSLVLIGIRLEQQFGFLRVGLIYLLSRFEGSILSSLFLQNNISVGASGALFGLLGTMLSELITNWTIYSNNVNKIPFYRYDKV
;
A
#
# COMPACT_ATOMS: atom_id res chain seq x y z
N MET A 1 -22.92 -1.34 1.91
CA MET A 1 -23.99 -1.27 0.90
C MET A 1 -23.53 -0.33 -0.21
N HIS A 2 -23.02 -0.85 -1.33
CA HIS A 2 -22.65 -0.01 -2.48
C HIS A 2 -23.88 0.11 -3.39
N SER A 3 -24.20 1.33 -3.83
CA SER A 3 -25.30 1.57 -4.76
C SER A 3 -25.09 0.78 -6.07
N PRO A 4 -26.14 0.19 -6.66
CA PRO A 4 -26.04 -0.74 -7.81
C PRO A 4 -25.41 -0.12 -9.07
N TRP A 5 -25.26 1.21 -9.12
CA TRP A 5 -24.71 1.95 -10.25
C TRP A 5 -23.21 2.30 -10.12
N VAL A 6 -22.60 2.05 -8.96
CA VAL A 6 -21.20 2.44 -8.71
C VAL A 6 -20.22 1.49 -9.41
N LEU A 7 -20.52 0.19 -9.41
CA LEU A 7 -19.65 -0.82 -10.02
C LEU A 7 -19.54 -0.67 -11.55
N PRO A 8 -20.63 -0.48 -12.31
CA PRO A 8 -20.56 -0.26 -13.76
C PRO A 8 -19.83 1.04 -14.12
N LEU A 9 -19.96 2.10 -13.30
CA LEU A 9 -19.27 3.37 -13.52
C LEU A 9 -17.76 3.23 -13.32
N LEU A 10 -17.32 2.61 -12.22
CA LEU A 10 -15.90 2.33 -11.96
C LEU A 10 -15.30 1.48 -13.08
N GLU A 11 -16.03 0.48 -13.55
CA GLU A 11 -15.63 -0.35 -14.67
C GLU A 11 -15.46 0.44 -15.98
N LYS A 12 -16.31 1.44 -16.23
CA LYS A 12 -16.19 2.33 -17.40
C LYS A 12 -15.00 3.29 -17.27
N LEU A 13 -14.70 3.75 -16.05
CA LEU A 13 -13.62 4.70 -15.75
C LEU A 13 -12.22 4.07 -15.70
N GLY A 14 -12.11 2.75 -15.71
CA GLY A 14 -10.81 2.07 -15.75
C GLY A 14 -10.50 1.19 -14.54
N ALA A 15 -11.52 0.77 -13.79
CA ALA A 15 -11.33 -0.18 -12.70
C ALA A 15 -10.72 -1.50 -13.18
N LEU A 16 -10.01 -2.15 -12.27
CA LEU A 16 -9.22 -3.34 -12.54
C LEU A 16 -10.16 -4.54 -12.69
N GLN A 17 -10.15 -5.14 -13.89
CA GLN A 17 -10.87 -6.37 -14.21
C GLN A 17 -9.96 -7.29 -15.02
N TRP A 18 -9.65 -8.46 -14.45
CA TRP A 18 -8.79 -9.47 -15.06
C TRP A 18 -9.19 -9.82 -16.49
N ARG A 19 -10.48 -10.14 -16.72
CA ARG A 19 -11.00 -10.54 -18.04
C ARG A 19 -10.73 -9.49 -19.12
N LYS A 20 -10.84 -8.19 -18.80
CA LYS A 20 -10.60 -7.09 -19.74
C LYS A 20 -9.12 -6.80 -19.96
N ILE A 21 -8.29 -7.06 -18.97
CA ILE A 21 -6.84 -6.88 -19.06
C ILE A 21 -6.23 -7.99 -19.93
N VAL A 22 -6.54 -9.25 -19.63
CA VAL A 22 -5.94 -10.41 -20.29
C VAL A 22 -6.54 -10.68 -21.67
N HIS A 23 -7.86 -10.56 -21.84
CA HIS A 23 -8.50 -10.87 -23.14
C HIS A 23 -8.79 -9.62 -23.97
N GLY A 24 -8.84 -8.43 -23.34
CA GLY A 24 -9.14 -7.17 -24.03
C GLY A 24 -7.90 -6.32 -24.34
N ASN A 25 -6.69 -6.77 -23.99
CA ASN A 25 -5.43 -6.04 -24.12
C ASN A 25 -5.44 -4.66 -23.43
N GLN A 26 -6.28 -4.47 -22.40
CA GLN A 26 -6.49 -3.18 -21.71
C GLN A 26 -5.52 -3.00 -20.53
N GLY A 27 -4.22 -3.16 -20.79
CA GLY A 27 -3.16 -3.04 -19.77
C GLY A 27 -3.10 -1.69 -19.08
N TRP A 28 -3.56 -0.62 -19.74
CA TRP A 28 -3.68 0.72 -19.17
C TRP A 28 -4.56 0.77 -17.91
N ARG A 29 -5.48 -0.19 -17.72
CA ARG A 29 -6.32 -0.31 -16.52
C ARG A 29 -5.52 -0.61 -15.26
N LEU A 30 -4.37 -1.30 -15.39
CA LEU A 30 -3.46 -1.54 -14.26
C LEU A 30 -2.91 -0.22 -13.72
N VAL A 31 -2.71 0.76 -14.61
CA VAL A 31 -2.26 2.10 -14.23
C VAL A 31 -3.44 2.91 -13.71
N THR A 32 -4.52 3.05 -14.48
CA THR A 32 -5.65 3.94 -14.10
C THR A 32 -6.41 3.52 -12.85
N ALA A 33 -6.49 2.21 -12.56
CA ALA A 33 -7.15 1.71 -11.35
C ALA A 33 -6.47 2.17 -10.06
N ASN A 34 -5.19 2.57 -10.11
CA ASN A 34 -4.46 3.08 -8.95
C ASN A 34 -4.90 4.49 -8.54
N TRP A 35 -5.50 5.26 -9.46
CA TRP A 35 -6.03 6.58 -9.16
C TRP A 35 -7.53 6.54 -8.81
N LEU A 36 -8.22 5.45 -9.14
CA LEU A 36 -9.62 5.25 -8.80
C LEU A 36 -9.77 4.80 -7.35
N HIS A 37 -10.73 5.38 -6.64
CA HIS A 37 -11.07 5.03 -5.27
C HIS A 37 -12.57 4.76 -5.18
N VAL A 38 -12.96 3.69 -4.46
CA VAL A 38 -14.37 3.29 -4.31
C VAL A 38 -15.20 4.34 -3.54
N GLY A 39 -14.55 5.25 -2.79
CA GLY A 39 -15.23 6.35 -2.10
C GLY A 39 -14.30 7.32 -1.39
N LEU A 40 -14.87 8.43 -0.90
CA LEU A 40 -14.15 9.51 -0.22
C LEU A 40 -13.42 9.04 1.04
N ILE A 41 -14.06 8.20 1.85
CA ILE A 41 -13.45 7.64 3.08
C ILE A 41 -12.20 6.82 2.75
N HIS A 42 -12.26 6.00 1.70
CA HIS A 42 -11.10 5.22 1.25
C HIS A 42 -9.98 6.13 0.73
N LEU A 43 -10.30 7.21 0.01
CA LEU A 43 -9.30 8.18 -0.44
C LEU A 43 -8.62 8.87 0.76
N VAL A 44 -9.41 9.39 1.70
CA VAL A 44 -8.91 10.09 2.89
C VAL A 44 -8.05 9.15 3.74
N ALA A 45 -8.46 7.91 3.94
CA ALA A 45 -7.66 6.91 4.66
C ALA A 45 -6.32 6.65 3.94
N ASN A 46 -6.31 6.44 2.63
CA ASN A 46 -5.07 6.23 1.88
C ASN A 46 -4.15 7.45 1.94
N MET A 47 -4.68 8.67 1.84
CA MET A 47 -3.87 9.89 1.92
C MET A 47 -3.33 10.12 3.33
N LEU A 48 -4.14 9.91 4.37
CA LEU A 48 -3.70 10.04 5.75
C LEU A 48 -2.60 9.03 6.07
N SER A 49 -2.77 7.77 5.69
CA SER A 49 -1.74 6.76 5.88
C SER A 49 -0.47 7.07 5.08
N LEU A 50 -0.59 7.59 3.86
CA LEU A 50 0.55 8.01 3.05
C LEU A 50 1.31 9.15 3.72
N VAL A 51 0.62 10.15 4.26
CA VAL A 51 1.26 11.28 4.94
C VAL A 51 1.96 10.81 6.23
N LEU A 52 1.29 10.03 7.07
CA LEU A 52 1.84 9.58 8.35
C LEU A 52 3.06 8.66 8.17
N ILE A 53 2.98 7.70 7.25
CA ILE A 53 4.04 6.71 7.02
C ILE A 53 5.11 7.29 6.08
N GLY A 54 4.69 7.97 5.02
CA GLY A 54 5.57 8.51 3.99
C GLY A 54 6.51 9.57 4.54
N ILE A 55 6.02 10.54 5.32
CA ILE A 55 6.87 11.58 5.93
C ILE A 55 7.91 10.94 6.85
N ARG A 56 7.52 9.95 7.65
CA ARG A 56 8.43 9.26 8.56
C ARG A 56 9.55 8.52 7.80
N LEU A 57 9.19 7.76 6.78
CA LEU A 57 10.16 7.06 5.94
C LEU A 57 11.03 8.02 5.14
N GLU A 58 10.48 9.14 4.67
CA GLU A 58 11.21 10.16 3.92
C GLU A 58 12.30 10.81 4.78
N GLN A 59 12.00 11.10 6.05
CA GLN A 59 12.99 11.62 6.99
C GLN A 59 14.14 10.63 7.26
N GLN A 60 13.88 9.33 7.19
CA GLN A 60 14.87 8.29 7.47
C GLN A 60 15.68 7.86 6.24
N PHE A 61 15.04 7.74 5.08
CA PHE A 61 15.63 7.14 3.87
C PHE A 61 15.76 8.12 2.69
N GLY A 62 15.13 9.29 2.78
CA GLY A 62 15.12 10.31 1.73
C GLY A 62 13.99 10.13 0.70
N PHE A 63 13.54 11.27 0.14
CA PHE A 63 12.41 11.38 -0.77
C PHE A 63 12.47 10.40 -1.97
N LEU A 64 13.62 10.33 -2.63
CA LEU A 64 13.76 9.53 -3.86
C LEU A 64 13.55 8.03 -3.63
N ARG A 65 14.06 7.49 -2.51
CA ARG A 65 13.92 6.06 -2.20
C ARG A 65 12.48 5.72 -1.86
N VAL A 66 11.85 6.53 -1.01
CA VAL A 66 10.44 6.35 -0.63
C VAL A 66 9.51 6.52 -1.82
N GLY A 67 9.78 7.49 -2.69
CA GLY A 67 9.04 7.68 -3.95
C GLY A 67 9.11 6.48 -4.88
N LEU A 68 10.30 5.90 -5.06
CA LEU A 68 10.47 4.68 -5.88
C LEU A 68 9.75 3.48 -5.28
N ILE A 69 9.89 3.26 -3.97
CA ILE A 69 9.21 2.17 -3.25
C ILE A 69 7.69 2.32 -3.37
N TYR A 70 7.18 3.53 -3.22
CA TYR A 70 5.76 3.83 -3.39
C TYR A 70 5.26 3.48 -4.79
N LEU A 71 5.99 3.90 -5.84
CA LEU A 71 5.61 3.63 -7.22
C LEU A 71 5.68 2.14 -7.58
N LEU A 72 6.75 1.46 -7.17
CA LEU A 72 6.92 0.02 -7.40
C LEU A 72 5.85 -0.80 -6.67
N SER A 73 5.64 -0.51 -5.39
CA SER A 73 4.63 -1.19 -4.57
C SER A 73 3.20 -0.95 -5.09
N ARG A 74 2.93 0.24 -5.63
CA ARG A 74 1.68 0.53 -6.32
C ARG A 74 1.47 -0.38 -7.52
N PHE A 75 2.50 -0.52 -8.36
CA PHE A 75 2.46 -1.32 -9.58
C PHE A 75 2.34 -2.83 -9.29
N GLU A 76 3.16 -3.34 -8.37
CA GLU A 76 3.11 -4.72 -7.91
C GLU A 76 1.76 -5.05 -7.27
N GLY A 77 1.21 -4.13 -6.47
CA GLY A 77 -0.13 -4.24 -5.91
C GLY A 77 -1.22 -4.37 -6.98
N SER A 78 -1.14 -3.60 -8.08
CA SER A 78 -2.08 -3.72 -9.20
C SER A 78 -1.98 -5.08 -9.89
N ILE A 79 -0.76 -5.60 -10.07
CA ILE A 79 -0.50 -6.90 -10.72
C ILE A 79 -1.03 -8.04 -9.84
N LEU A 80 -0.67 -8.06 -8.56
CA LEU A 80 -1.14 -9.05 -7.59
C LEU A 80 -2.67 -9.03 -7.49
N SER A 81 -3.26 -7.83 -7.40
CA SER A 81 -4.71 -7.67 -7.38
C SER A 81 -5.34 -8.22 -8.68
N SER A 82 -4.73 -8.00 -9.84
CA SER A 82 -5.18 -8.58 -11.11
C SER A 82 -5.17 -10.11 -11.11
N LEU A 83 -4.07 -10.71 -10.60
CA LEU A 83 -3.86 -12.15 -10.60
C LEU A 83 -4.74 -12.89 -9.60
N PHE A 84 -4.94 -12.32 -8.40
CA PHE A 84 -5.65 -12.98 -7.30
C PHE A 84 -7.14 -12.62 -7.22
N LEU A 85 -7.56 -11.43 -7.67
CA LEU A 85 -8.96 -10.97 -7.64
C LEU A 85 -9.59 -11.05 -9.03
N GLN A 86 -9.52 -12.23 -9.66
CA GLN A 86 -10.01 -12.43 -11.04
C GLN A 86 -11.52 -12.17 -11.21
N ASN A 87 -12.29 -12.33 -10.13
CA ASN A 87 -13.76 -12.23 -10.12
C ASN A 87 -14.30 -10.97 -9.43
N ASN A 88 -13.45 -10.08 -8.93
CA ASN A 88 -13.86 -8.89 -8.19
C ASN A 88 -13.27 -7.62 -8.81
N ILE A 89 -14.05 -6.54 -8.81
CA ILE A 89 -13.61 -5.22 -9.26
C ILE A 89 -12.76 -4.63 -8.14
N SER A 90 -11.46 -4.44 -8.40
CA SER A 90 -10.52 -3.85 -7.44
C SER A 90 -10.05 -2.49 -7.92
N VAL A 91 -10.01 -1.51 -7.03
CA VAL A 91 -9.47 -0.17 -7.29
C VAL A 91 -8.79 0.34 -6.02
N GLY A 92 -7.75 1.14 -6.19
CA GLY A 92 -7.14 1.87 -5.09
C GLY A 92 -5.63 1.74 -4.99
N ALA A 93 -5.03 2.78 -4.42
CA ALA A 93 -3.60 2.89 -4.18
C ALA A 93 -3.08 2.09 -2.98
N SER A 94 -3.91 1.25 -2.35
CA SER A 94 -3.58 0.55 -1.10
C SER A 94 -2.37 -0.39 -1.22
N GLY A 95 -2.09 -0.92 -2.42
CA GLY A 95 -0.86 -1.68 -2.68
C GLY A 95 0.42 -0.89 -2.39
N ALA A 96 0.41 0.41 -2.67
CA ALA A 96 1.53 1.29 -2.38
C ALA A 96 1.77 1.44 -0.86
N LEU A 97 0.68 1.47 -0.09
CA LEU A 97 0.71 1.57 1.37
C LEU A 97 1.20 0.29 2.04
N PHE A 98 0.77 -0.88 1.56
CA PHE A 98 1.31 -2.15 2.04
C PHE A 98 2.81 -2.27 1.77
N GLY A 99 3.29 -1.76 0.64
CA GLY A 99 4.73 -1.64 0.38
C GLY A 99 5.45 -0.76 1.38
N LEU A 100 4.92 0.44 1.66
CA LEU A 100 5.49 1.34 2.67
C LEU A 100 5.54 0.70 4.07
N LEU A 101 4.46 0.03 4.49
CA LEU A 101 4.41 -0.74 5.73
C LEU A 101 5.44 -1.88 5.75
N GLY A 102 5.62 -2.58 4.63
CA GLY A 102 6.65 -3.59 4.45
C GLY A 102 8.06 -3.03 4.66
N THR A 103 8.35 -1.83 4.15
CA THR A 103 9.63 -1.14 4.40
C THR A 103 9.85 -0.85 5.89
N MET A 104 8.83 -0.35 6.59
CA MET A 104 8.92 -0.11 8.03
C MET A 104 9.20 -1.40 8.82
N LEU A 105 8.54 -2.49 8.43
CA LEU A 105 8.76 -3.80 9.04
C LEU A 105 10.19 -4.31 8.77
N SER A 106 10.66 -4.16 7.53
CA SER A 106 12.03 -4.52 7.14
C SER A 106 13.08 -3.72 7.93
N GLU A 107 12.84 -2.42 8.15
CA GLU A 107 13.68 -1.57 8.99
C GLU A 107 13.71 -2.08 10.43
N LEU A 108 12.53 -2.38 11.00
CA LEU A 108 12.42 -2.88 12.38
C LEU A 108 13.20 -4.18 12.58
N ILE A 109 13.12 -5.11 11.62
CA ILE A 109 13.82 -6.39 11.66
C ILE A 109 15.33 -6.19 11.51
N THR A 110 15.75 -5.36 10.56
CA THR A 110 17.18 -5.15 10.26
C THR A 110 17.88 -4.40 11.39
N ASN A 111 17.19 -3.43 12.01
CA ASN A 111 17.71 -2.63 13.12
C ASN A 111 17.25 -3.13 14.50
N TRP A 112 16.78 -4.39 14.59
CA TRP A 112 16.21 -4.96 15.81
C TRP A 112 17.15 -4.89 17.02
N THR A 113 18.45 -5.05 16.80
CA THR A 113 19.49 -4.95 17.84
C THR A 113 19.59 -3.56 18.47
N ILE A 114 19.30 -2.49 17.73
CA ILE A 114 19.30 -1.12 18.27
C ILE A 114 18.08 -0.92 19.17
N TYR A 115 16.92 -1.40 18.73
CA TYR A 115 15.68 -1.32 19.50
C TYR A 115 15.74 -2.18 20.77
N SER A 116 16.23 -3.41 20.69
CA SER A 116 16.35 -4.30 21.86
C SER A 116 17.32 -3.73 22.90
N ASN A 117 18.42 -3.11 22.47
CA ASN A 117 19.36 -2.44 23.36
C ASN A 117 18.76 -1.21 24.06
N ASN A 118 17.89 -0.46 23.39
CA ASN A 118 17.20 0.67 24.02
C ASN A 118 16.12 0.21 25.01
N VAL A 119 15.43 -0.91 24.75
CA VAL A 119 14.50 -1.51 25.72
C VAL A 119 15.24 -2.04 26.96
N ASN A 120 16.39 -2.69 26.78
CA ASN A 120 17.21 -3.17 27.90
C ASN A 120 17.80 -2.03 28.77
N LYS A 121 17.80 -0.78 28.28
CA LYS A 121 18.21 0.41 29.06
C LYS A 121 17.08 0.94 29.95
N ILE A 122 15.83 0.50 29.77
CA ILE A 122 14.71 0.89 30.61
C ILE A 122 14.89 0.22 31.98
N PRO A 123 14.94 0.98 33.10
CA PRO A 123 15.27 0.44 34.42
C PRO A 123 14.40 -0.75 34.84
N PHE A 124 13.12 -0.72 34.44
CA PHE A 124 12.13 -1.74 34.76
C PHE A 124 12.46 -3.11 34.15
N TYR A 125 12.97 -3.17 32.91
CA TYR A 125 13.31 -4.42 32.21
C TYR A 125 14.70 -4.96 32.55
N ARG A 126 15.51 -4.19 33.29
CA ARG A 126 16.88 -4.57 33.66
C ARG A 126 16.94 -5.51 34.87
N TYR A 127 15.89 -5.54 35.69
CA TYR A 127 15.82 -6.37 36.90
C TYR A 127 15.39 -7.82 36.62
N ASP A 128 14.72 -8.08 35.49
CA ASP A 128 14.15 -9.40 35.19
C ASP A 128 15.16 -10.37 34.53
N LYS A 129 16.41 -9.93 34.33
CA LYS A 129 17.49 -10.69 33.66
C LYS A 129 18.69 -11.04 34.57
N VAL A 130 18.52 -11.01 35.89
CA VAL A 130 19.55 -11.43 36.86
C VAL A 130 19.25 -12.83 37.38
#